data_AF-A0A452Z2N6-F1
#
_entry.id   AF-A0A452Z2N6-F1
#
_cell.length_a   1.000
_cell.length_b   1.000
_cell.length_c   1.000
_cell.angle_alpha   90.00
_cell.angle_beta   90.00
_cell.angle_gamma   90.00
#
_symmetry.space_group_name_H-M   'P 1'
#
loop_
_entity.id
_entity.type
_entity.pdbx_description
1 polymer ?
#
loop_
_entity_poly.entity_id
_entity_poly.type
_entity_poly.pdbx_seq_one_letter_code
_entity_poly.pdbx_strand_id
1 'polypeptide(L)'
;GAPETIQERLVDLPAAYVETYKKYTRQGSRVLSLAYKLLPEMPVSEARSLERDQVESDLIFAGFAVFNCPIRSDSASVLLELEQSSHDLVMITGDQALTACHVASQVNICSKPVLILTRMKTSGFEWVSPDETDRVPYRAEEVKELSESHDLCISGDCFEMLQRTDAVVQVIPHVKVFARVAPEQKELVLTTFKTVGRMTLMCGDGTNDVGALKQ
;
A
#
# COMPACT_ATOMS: atom_id res chain seq x y z
N GLY A 1 4.22 -6.07 15.20
CA GLY A 1 3.39 -5.06 14.51
C GLY A 1 3.94 -4.76 13.13
N ALA A 2 3.37 -3.77 12.43
CA ALA A 2 3.97 -3.24 11.20
C ALA A 2 5.35 -2.64 11.49
N PRO A 3 6.37 -2.84 10.64
CA PRO A 3 7.73 -2.36 10.91
C PRO A 3 7.82 -0.86 11.18
N GLU A 4 7.04 -0.05 10.46
CA GLU A 4 7.03 1.41 10.56
C GLU A 4 6.44 1.87 11.90
N THR A 5 5.37 1.22 12.37
CA THR A 5 4.72 1.53 13.66
C THR A 5 5.56 1.07 14.85
N ILE A 6 6.20 -0.10 14.76
CA ILE A 6 7.04 -0.60 15.86
C ILE A 6 8.31 0.24 15.99
N GLN A 7 8.87 0.72 14.87
CA GLN A 7 10.06 1.57 14.86
C GLN A 7 9.92 2.79 15.79
N GLU A 8 8.75 3.42 15.83
CA GLU A 8 8.49 4.60 16.68
C GLU A 8 8.44 4.28 18.19
N ARG A 9 8.37 2.99 18.55
CA ARG A 9 8.20 2.51 19.93
C ARG A 9 9.44 1.80 20.47
N LEU A 10 10.51 1.70 19.68
CA LEU A 10 11.76 1.05 20.09
C LEU A 10 12.64 2.02 20.90
N VAL A 11 13.31 1.50 21.93
CA VAL A 11 14.32 2.25 22.69
C VAL A 11 15.58 2.48 21.86
N ASP A 12 16.05 1.42 21.22
CA ASP A 12 17.22 1.43 20.35
C ASP A 12 16.83 0.88 18.98
N LEU A 13 17.11 1.66 17.94
CA LEU A 13 16.78 1.31 16.56
C LEU A 13 18.04 0.78 15.87
N PRO A 14 18.11 -0.52 15.53
CA PRO A 14 19.26 -1.07 14.83
C PRO A 14 19.48 -0.34 13.50
N ALA A 15 20.74 -0.04 13.16
CA ALA A 15 21.09 0.70 11.94
C ALA A 15 20.53 0.03 10.66
N ALA A 16 20.54 -1.30 10.61
CA ALA A 16 20.04 -2.07 9.47
C ALA A 16 18.52 -2.31 9.50
N TYR A 17 17.77 -1.83 10.50
CA TYR A 17 16.34 -2.11 10.67
C TYR A 17 15.54 -1.71 9.43
N VAL A 18 15.68 -0.44 9.02
CA VAL A 18 14.91 0.15 7.92
C VAL A 18 15.26 -0.50 6.60
N GLU A 19 16.56 -0.65 6.32
CA GLU A 19 17.03 -1.28 5.08
C GLU A 19 16.55 -2.73 4.97
N THR A 20 16.62 -3.48 6.08
CA THR A 20 16.26 -4.91 6.10
C THR A 20 14.79 -5.14 5.84
N TYR A 21 13.88 -4.44 6.53
CA TYR A 21 12.46 -4.67 6.27
C TYR A 21 12.08 -4.18 4.87
N LYS A 22 12.62 -3.03 4.42
CA LYS A 22 12.35 -2.52 3.06
C LYS A 22 12.82 -3.50 1.99
N LYS A 23 13.97 -4.15 2.17
CA LYS A 23 14.47 -5.19 1.26
C LYS A 23 13.46 -6.33 1.08
N TYR A 24 12.94 -6.89 2.18
CA TYR A 24 11.96 -7.98 2.10
C TYR A 24 10.59 -7.52 1.59
N THR A 25 10.13 -6.32 1.97
CA THR A 25 8.88 -5.76 1.45
C THR A 25 8.95 -5.52 -0.06
N ARG A 26 10.08 -5.04 -0.59
CA ARG A 26 10.33 -4.90 -2.03
C ARG A 26 10.35 -6.22 -2.79
N GLN A 27 10.57 -7.34 -2.10
CA GLN A 27 10.49 -8.69 -2.64
C GLN A 27 9.07 -9.29 -2.49
N GLY A 28 8.07 -8.47 -2.18
CA GLY A 28 6.68 -8.91 -2.04
C GLY A 28 6.40 -9.65 -0.73
N SER A 29 7.36 -9.72 0.19
CA SER A 29 7.14 -10.41 1.47
C SER A 29 6.41 -9.52 2.46
N ARG A 30 5.50 -10.11 3.23
CA ARG A 30 4.87 -9.46 4.38
C ARG A 30 5.81 -9.55 5.58
N VAL A 31 6.33 -8.41 6.02
CA VAL A 31 7.26 -8.31 7.14
C VAL A 31 6.53 -7.84 8.39
N LEU A 32 6.67 -8.57 9.50
CA LEU A 32 6.23 -8.16 10.83
C LEU A 32 7.44 -7.93 11.73
N SER A 33 7.43 -6.81 12.47
CA SER A 33 8.44 -6.51 13.47
C SER A 33 8.00 -7.01 14.84
N LEU A 34 8.88 -7.76 15.51
CA LEU A 34 8.69 -8.32 16.84
C LEU A 34 9.55 -7.52 17.83
N ALA A 35 8.93 -7.05 18.90
CA ALA A 35 9.59 -6.32 19.96
C ALA A 35 8.94 -6.68 21.31
N TYR A 36 9.70 -6.57 22.40
CA TYR A 36 9.25 -6.95 23.73
C TYR A 36 9.70 -5.93 24.79
N LYS A 37 9.02 -5.91 25.92
CA LYS A 37 9.39 -5.13 27.11
C LYS A 37 9.39 -6.06 28.32
N LEU A 38 10.45 -5.99 29.12
CA LEU A 38 10.50 -6.69 30.40
C LEU A 38 9.76 -5.84 31.43
N LEU A 39 8.64 -6.35 31.94
CA LEU A 39 7.90 -5.72 33.03
C LEU A 39 8.40 -6.26 34.37
N PRO A 40 8.42 -5.44 35.44
CA PRO A 40 8.74 -5.91 36.78
C PRO A 40 7.69 -6.92 37.26
N GLU A 41 8.07 -7.77 38.22
CA GLU A 41 7.12 -8.67 38.87
C GLU A 41 6.02 -7.86 39.56
N MET A 42 4.77 -8.14 39.21
CA MET A 42 3.59 -7.47 39.76
C MET A 42 2.40 -8.44 39.83
N PRO A 43 1.42 -8.19 40.72
CA PRO A 43 0.19 -8.95 40.76
C PRO A 43 -0.59 -8.87 39.44
N VAL A 44 -1.27 -9.96 39.06
CA VAL A 44 -2.07 -10.03 37.81
C VAL A 44 -3.14 -8.94 37.74
N SER A 45 -3.71 -8.52 38.88
CA SER A 45 -4.69 -7.43 38.96
C SER A 45 -4.10 -6.09 38.51
N GLU A 46 -2.85 -5.82 38.88
CA GLU A 46 -2.14 -4.59 38.51
C GLU A 46 -1.76 -4.61 37.03
N ALA A 47 -1.24 -5.75 36.55
CA ALA A 47 -0.92 -5.93 35.13
C ALA A 47 -2.13 -5.71 34.19
N ARG A 48 -3.34 -6.11 34.62
CA ARG A 48 -4.58 -5.90 33.84
C ARG A 48 -5.07 -4.45 33.84
N SER A 49 -4.65 -3.66 34.81
CA SER A 49 -5.02 -2.24 34.92
C SER A 49 -4.11 -1.31 34.13
N LEU A 50 -3.00 -1.83 33.57
CA LEU A 50 -2.08 -1.05 32.77
C LEU A 50 -2.72 -0.63 31.45
N GLU A 51 -2.53 0.64 31.11
CA GLU A 51 -2.94 1.18 29.83
C GLU A 51 -2.06 0.65 28.71
N ARG A 52 -2.67 0.37 27.56
CA ARG A 52 -2.00 -0.25 26.41
C ARG A 52 -0.77 0.55 25.95
N ASP A 53 -0.88 1.88 25.92
CA ASP A 53 0.21 2.74 25.46
C ASP A 53 1.42 2.72 26.41
N GLN A 54 1.21 2.44 27.70
CA GLN A 54 2.30 2.32 28.67
C GLN A 54 3.09 1.01 28.52
N VAL A 55 2.40 -0.07 28.18
CA VAL A 55 3.04 -1.38 27.92
C VAL A 55 3.65 -1.46 26.52
N GLU A 56 3.07 -0.77 25.53
CA GLU A 56 3.59 -0.70 24.15
C GLU A 56 4.61 0.44 23.90
N SER A 57 5.25 0.96 24.96
CA SER A 57 6.37 1.92 24.89
C SER A 57 7.71 1.30 25.24
N ASP A 58 8.81 1.90 24.82
CA ASP A 58 10.18 1.52 25.22
C ASP A 58 10.48 0.03 24.99
N LEU A 59 10.17 -0.42 23.77
CA LEU A 59 10.32 -1.82 23.38
C LEU A 59 11.76 -2.12 22.93
N ILE A 60 12.20 -3.35 23.17
CA ILE A 60 13.46 -3.92 22.68
C ILE A 60 13.17 -4.72 21.43
N PHE A 61 13.91 -4.47 20.35
CA PHE A 61 13.76 -5.21 19.11
C PHE A 61 14.20 -6.67 19.26
N ALA A 62 13.33 -7.60 18.90
CA ALA A 62 13.62 -9.04 18.93
C ALA A 62 13.96 -9.60 17.54
N GLY A 63 13.33 -9.10 16.48
CA GLY A 63 13.56 -9.58 15.12
C GLY A 63 12.41 -9.33 14.15
N PHE A 64 12.58 -9.79 12.92
CA PHE A 64 11.54 -9.77 11.89
C PHE A 64 10.97 -11.18 11.66
N ALA A 65 9.66 -11.27 11.50
CA ALA A 65 9.00 -12.43 10.91
C ALA A 65 8.62 -12.09 9.46
N VAL A 66 9.14 -12.86 8.51
CA VAL A 66 8.96 -12.63 7.07
C VAL A 66 8.08 -13.74 6.51
N PHE A 67 6.95 -13.36 5.93
CA PHE A 67 6.00 -14.28 5.32
C PHE A 67 5.95 -14.02 3.82
N ASN A 68 6.03 -15.07 3.03
CA ASN A 68 5.78 -15.00 1.60
C ASN A 68 4.38 -15.52 1.31
N CYS A 69 3.58 -14.73 0.59
CA CYS A 69 2.27 -15.14 0.10
C CYS A 69 2.44 -15.50 -1.38
N PRO A 70 2.55 -16.79 -1.74
CA PRO A 70 2.74 -17.17 -3.13
C PRO A 70 1.53 -16.75 -3.97
N ILE A 71 1.81 -16.18 -5.14
CA ILE A 71 0.80 -15.86 -6.14
C ILE A 71 0.26 -17.17 -6.72
N ARG A 72 -1.03 -17.23 -7.04
CA ARG A 72 -1.59 -18.40 -7.72
C ARG A 72 -0.91 -18.55 -9.09
N SER A 73 -0.54 -19.78 -9.44
CA SER A 73 0.28 -20.09 -10.61
C SER A 73 -0.34 -19.68 -11.95
N ASP A 74 -1.67 -19.57 -12.00
CA ASP A 74 -2.46 -19.19 -13.17
C ASP A 74 -2.69 -17.68 -13.29
N SER A 75 -2.43 -16.90 -12.25
CA SER A 75 -2.81 -15.48 -12.21
C SER A 75 -2.10 -14.66 -13.27
N ALA A 76 -0.79 -14.87 -13.43
CA ALA A 76 0.02 -14.13 -14.40
C ALA A 76 -0.41 -14.41 -15.86
N SER A 77 -0.78 -15.66 -16.19
CA SER A 77 -1.24 -16.02 -17.53
C SER A 77 -2.63 -15.47 -17.84
N VAL A 78 -3.57 -15.59 -16.88
CA VAL A 78 -4.95 -15.09 -17.07
C VAL A 78 -4.95 -13.57 -17.21
N LEU A 79 -4.18 -12.85 -16.39
CA LEU A 79 -4.09 -11.41 -16.47
C LEU A 79 -3.42 -10.96 -17.78
N LEU A 80 -2.41 -11.68 -18.26
CA LEU A 80 -1.81 -11.40 -19.56
C LEU A 80 -2.82 -11.54 -20.72
N GLU A 81 -3.67 -12.57 -20.72
CA GLU A 81 -4.71 -12.74 -21.75
C GLU A 81 -5.76 -11.61 -21.71
N LEU A 82 -6.10 -11.13 -20.52
CA LEU A 82 -7.00 -9.98 -20.35
C LEU A 82 -6.36 -8.68 -20.89
N GLU A 83 -5.09 -8.45 -20.60
CA GLU A 83 -4.34 -7.30 -21.13
C GLU A 83 -4.25 -7.35 -22.66
N GLN A 84 -3.93 -8.51 -23.24
CA GLN A 84 -3.88 -8.72 -24.68
C GLN A 84 -5.23 -8.58 -25.39
N SER A 85 -6.33 -8.78 -24.67
CA SER A 85 -7.69 -8.52 -25.17
C SER A 85 -8.14 -7.07 -24.98
N SER A 86 -7.20 -6.14 -24.72
CA SER A 86 -7.42 -4.70 -24.55
C SER A 86 -8.24 -4.34 -23.30
N HIS A 87 -8.20 -5.16 -22.25
CA HIS A 87 -8.77 -4.80 -20.95
C HIS A 87 -7.75 -4.04 -20.11
N ASP A 88 -8.19 -2.93 -19.53
CA ASP A 88 -7.41 -2.21 -18.53
C ASP A 88 -7.46 -2.95 -17.19
N LEU A 89 -6.31 -3.47 -16.76
CA LEU A 89 -6.16 -4.08 -15.45
C LEU A 89 -5.82 -3.04 -14.38
N VAL A 90 -6.45 -3.18 -13.21
CA VAL A 90 -6.23 -2.33 -12.03
C VAL A 90 -6.25 -3.22 -10.78
N MET A 91 -5.28 -3.03 -9.88
CA MET A 91 -5.21 -3.72 -8.58
C MET A 91 -5.72 -2.81 -7.47
N ILE A 92 -6.59 -3.34 -6.60
CA ILE A 92 -7.09 -2.65 -5.41
C ILE A 92 -6.87 -3.56 -4.19
N THR A 93 -5.97 -3.20 -3.28
CA THR A 93 -5.55 -4.06 -2.15
C THR A 93 -5.43 -3.32 -0.81
N GLY A 94 -5.58 -4.07 0.28
CA GLY A 94 -5.31 -3.61 1.65
C GLY A 94 -3.83 -3.70 2.05
N ASP A 95 -2.98 -4.30 1.22
CA ASP A 95 -1.55 -4.47 1.50
C ASP A 95 -0.76 -3.16 1.35
N GLN A 96 0.49 -3.18 1.83
CA GLN A 96 1.44 -2.08 1.69
C GLN A 96 1.77 -1.81 0.21
N ALA A 97 1.98 -0.54 -0.16
CA ALA A 97 2.26 -0.13 -1.54
C ALA A 97 3.43 -0.88 -2.18
N LEU A 98 4.56 -1.03 -1.48
CA LEU A 98 5.73 -1.75 -1.99
C LEU A 98 5.42 -3.22 -2.33
N THR A 99 4.68 -3.91 -1.47
CA THR A 99 4.25 -5.29 -1.70
C THR A 99 3.26 -5.36 -2.86
N ALA A 100 2.27 -4.45 -2.90
CA ALA A 100 1.28 -4.39 -3.96
C ALA A 100 1.92 -4.15 -5.33
N CYS A 101 2.85 -3.20 -5.43
CA CYS A 101 3.59 -2.91 -6.66
C CYS A 101 4.41 -4.12 -7.11
N HIS A 102 5.09 -4.80 -6.17
CA HIS A 102 5.86 -6.00 -6.48
C HIS A 102 4.97 -7.10 -7.08
N VAL A 103 3.83 -7.40 -6.44
CA VAL A 103 2.88 -8.40 -6.92
C VAL A 103 2.29 -7.98 -8.27
N ALA A 104 1.89 -6.71 -8.43
CA ALA A 104 1.33 -6.18 -9.66
C ALA A 104 2.28 -6.30 -10.86
N SER A 105 3.58 -6.07 -10.66
CA SER A 105 4.60 -6.29 -11.68
C SER A 105 4.81 -7.77 -12.02
N GLN A 106 4.66 -8.69 -11.06
CA GLN A 106 4.77 -10.13 -11.32
C GLN A 106 3.59 -10.71 -12.10
N VAL A 107 2.42 -10.08 -12.02
CA VAL A 107 1.19 -10.55 -12.67
C VAL A 107 0.77 -9.71 -13.89
N ASN A 108 1.68 -8.91 -14.44
CA ASN A 108 1.46 -8.08 -15.63
C ASN A 108 0.38 -7.00 -15.48
N ILE A 109 0.03 -6.59 -14.25
CA ILE A 109 -0.83 -5.41 -14.05
C ILE A 109 -0.02 -4.13 -14.26
N CYS A 110 1.24 -4.13 -13.83
CA CYS A 110 2.21 -3.09 -14.16
C CYS A 110 3.22 -3.63 -15.17
N SER A 111 3.41 -2.89 -16.26
CA SER A 111 4.38 -3.19 -17.33
C SER A 111 5.47 -2.13 -17.44
N LYS A 112 5.29 -0.96 -16.83
CA LYS A 112 6.20 0.18 -16.82
C LYS A 112 6.85 0.35 -15.44
N PRO A 113 7.91 1.17 -15.32
CA PRO A 113 8.45 1.56 -14.02
C PRO A 113 7.35 2.17 -13.15
N VAL A 114 7.27 1.73 -11.90
CA VAL A 114 6.19 2.13 -10.99
C VAL A 114 6.58 3.36 -10.18
N LEU A 115 5.66 4.30 -10.00
CA LEU A 115 5.80 5.43 -9.10
C LEU A 115 4.70 5.43 -8.03
N ILE A 116 5.09 5.62 -6.78
CA ILE A 116 4.20 5.59 -5.61
C ILE A 116 4.00 7.01 -5.09
N LEU A 117 2.75 7.46 -5.02
CA LEU A 117 2.42 8.75 -4.44
C LEU A 117 2.67 8.73 -2.93
N THR A 118 3.55 9.61 -2.46
CA THR A 118 3.99 9.69 -1.08
C THR A 118 3.89 11.13 -0.58
N ARG A 119 3.52 11.29 0.70
CA ARG A 119 3.50 12.60 1.36
C ARG A 119 4.91 13.06 1.76
N MET A 120 5.28 14.28 1.40
CA MET A 120 6.56 14.88 1.77
C MET A 120 6.59 15.32 3.25
N LYS A 121 7.79 15.28 3.86
CA LYS A 121 8.00 15.76 5.24
C LYS A 121 7.78 17.27 5.40
N THR A 122 8.08 18.04 4.37
CA THR A 122 8.10 19.52 4.39
C THR A 122 6.82 20.17 3.87
N SER A 123 5.73 19.41 3.72
CA SER A 123 4.49 19.75 2.99
C SER A 123 4.54 19.44 1.50
N GLY A 124 3.44 18.92 0.96
CA GLY A 124 3.31 18.48 -0.43
C GLY A 124 3.30 16.97 -0.61
N PHE A 125 3.17 16.56 -1.88
CA PHE A 125 3.18 15.16 -2.30
C PHE A 125 4.18 15.01 -3.44
N GLU A 126 4.80 13.84 -3.52
CA GLU A 126 5.73 13.47 -4.58
C GLU A 126 5.50 12.02 -5.01
N TRP A 127 5.78 11.75 -6.27
CA TRP A 127 5.90 10.42 -6.84
C TRP A 127 7.30 9.90 -6.55
N VAL A 128 7.40 8.72 -5.94
CA VAL A 128 8.68 8.11 -5.57
C VAL A 128 8.74 6.70 -6.13
N SER A 129 9.86 6.33 -6.73
CA SER A 129 10.09 4.95 -7.18
C SER A 129 10.25 3.99 -5.98
N PRO A 130 9.95 2.68 -6.11
CA PRO A 130 10.09 1.71 -5.01
C PRO A 130 11.48 1.63 -4.38
N ASP A 131 12.52 1.94 -5.16
CA ASP A 131 13.93 2.02 -4.74
C ASP A 131 14.35 3.41 -4.22
N GLU A 132 13.46 4.40 -4.29
CA GLU A 132 13.63 5.79 -3.81
C GLU A 132 14.69 6.61 -4.57
N THR A 133 15.06 6.17 -5.77
CA THR A 133 16.04 6.83 -6.65
C THR A 133 15.42 7.97 -7.45
N ASP A 134 14.23 7.76 -7.99
CA ASP A 134 13.49 8.73 -8.78
C ASP A 134 12.41 9.41 -7.94
N ARG A 135 12.37 10.74 -8.03
CA ARG A 135 11.39 11.58 -7.33
C ARG A 135 10.86 12.65 -8.25
N VAL A 136 9.53 12.71 -8.39
CA VAL A 136 8.85 13.70 -9.22
C VAL A 136 7.79 14.41 -8.37
N PRO A 137 7.78 15.75 -8.31
CA PRO A 137 6.74 16.49 -7.59
C PRO A 137 5.33 16.14 -8.10
N TYR A 138 4.36 16.00 -7.20
CA TYR A 138 2.97 15.73 -7.60
C TYR A 138 2.29 16.99 -8.14
N ARG A 139 1.71 16.87 -9.34
CA ARG A 139 0.84 17.87 -9.98
C ARG A 139 -0.28 17.15 -10.71
N ALA A 140 -1.53 17.52 -10.45
CA ALA A 140 -2.68 16.81 -10.97
C ALA A 140 -2.71 16.82 -12.52
N GLU A 141 -2.30 17.94 -13.13
CA GLU A 141 -2.31 18.18 -14.57
C GLU A 141 -1.32 17.29 -15.32
N GLU A 142 -0.22 16.94 -14.66
CA GLU A 142 0.88 16.16 -15.23
C GLU A 142 0.66 14.64 -15.05
N VAL A 143 -0.33 14.21 -14.25
CA VAL A 143 -0.59 12.78 -13.97
C VAL A 143 -0.88 11.99 -15.25
N LYS A 144 -1.65 12.57 -16.17
CA LYS A 144 -1.97 11.89 -17.44
C LYS A 144 -0.70 11.62 -18.24
N GLU A 145 0.15 12.62 -18.44
CA GLU A 145 1.42 12.49 -19.17
C GLU A 145 2.37 11.52 -18.45
N LEU A 146 2.45 11.60 -17.12
CA LEU A 146 3.26 10.70 -16.31
C LEU A 146 2.83 9.23 -16.49
N SER A 147 1.51 8.97 -16.57
CA SER A 147 0.97 7.62 -16.79
C SER A 147 1.33 6.99 -18.15
N GLU A 148 1.74 7.80 -19.12
CA GLU A 148 2.20 7.32 -20.42
C GLU A 148 3.58 6.66 -20.31
N SER A 149 4.44 7.12 -19.38
CA SER A 149 5.79 6.59 -19.16
C SER A 149 5.92 5.68 -17.95
N HIS A 150 5.06 5.84 -16.93
CA HIS A 150 5.14 5.13 -15.66
C HIS A 150 3.78 4.54 -15.25
N ASP A 151 3.81 3.45 -14.50
CA ASP A 151 2.60 2.93 -13.84
C ASP A 151 2.47 3.57 -12.46
N LEU A 152 1.27 4.06 -12.13
CA LEU A 152 1.07 4.84 -10.91
C LEU A 152 0.44 4.00 -9.80
N CYS A 153 0.92 4.20 -8.58
CA CYS A 153 0.40 3.61 -7.36
C CYS A 153 -0.01 4.69 -6.35
N ILE A 154 -1.21 4.58 -5.79
CA ILE A 154 -1.71 5.49 -4.75
C ILE A 154 -2.07 4.71 -3.48
N SER A 155 -1.64 5.22 -2.33
CA SER A 155 -2.01 4.67 -1.02
C SER A 155 -3.27 5.33 -0.46
N GLY A 156 -4.00 4.62 0.39
CA GLY A 156 -5.25 5.09 0.99
C GLY A 156 -5.17 6.44 1.73
N ASP A 157 -4.00 6.80 2.26
CA ASP A 157 -3.76 8.09 2.93
C ASP A 157 -3.76 9.29 1.97
N CYS A 158 -3.47 9.07 0.68
CA CYS A 158 -3.44 10.11 -0.34
C CYS A 158 -4.83 10.43 -0.90
N PHE A 159 -5.83 9.57 -0.68
CA PHE A 159 -7.21 9.80 -1.17
C PHE A 159 -7.84 11.05 -0.58
N GLU A 160 -7.62 11.32 0.71
CA GLU A 160 -8.15 12.51 1.38
C GLU A 160 -7.64 13.79 0.70
N MET A 161 -6.38 13.80 0.27
CA MET A 161 -5.81 14.91 -0.49
C MET A 161 -6.47 15.05 -1.86
N LEU A 162 -6.67 13.95 -2.60
CA LEU A 162 -7.33 13.99 -3.91
C LEU A 162 -8.76 14.53 -3.81
N GLN A 163 -9.49 14.13 -2.77
CA GLN A 163 -10.86 14.62 -2.53
C GLN A 163 -10.88 16.10 -2.17
N ARG A 164 -9.95 16.56 -1.30
CA ARG A 164 -9.84 17.97 -0.92
C ARG A 164 -9.46 18.89 -2.07
N THR A 165 -8.72 18.37 -3.05
CA THR A 165 -8.25 19.11 -4.23
C THR A 165 -9.13 18.93 -5.46
N ASP A 166 -10.24 18.17 -5.35
CA ASP A 166 -11.12 17.78 -6.46
C ASP A 166 -10.38 17.10 -7.64
N ALA A 167 -9.23 16.49 -7.36
CA ALA A 167 -8.37 15.86 -8.36
C ALA A 167 -8.75 14.38 -8.64
N VAL A 168 -9.75 13.84 -7.93
CA VAL A 168 -10.16 12.43 -7.99
C VAL A 168 -10.41 11.96 -9.41
N VAL A 169 -11.26 12.67 -10.15
CA VAL A 169 -11.67 12.31 -11.53
C VAL A 169 -10.51 12.45 -12.51
N GLN A 170 -9.57 13.36 -12.23
CA GLN A 170 -8.40 13.61 -13.06
C GLN A 170 -7.27 12.60 -12.83
N VAL A 171 -7.14 12.05 -11.62
CA VAL A 171 -6.00 11.23 -11.22
C VAL A 171 -6.32 9.74 -11.25
N ILE A 172 -7.43 9.32 -10.62
CA ILE A 172 -7.77 7.89 -10.45
C ILE A 172 -7.78 7.10 -11.77
N PRO A 173 -8.31 7.63 -12.90
CA PRO A 173 -8.34 6.87 -14.15
C PRO A 173 -6.97 6.48 -14.72
N HIS A 174 -5.89 7.11 -14.23
CA HIS A 174 -4.51 6.90 -14.67
C HIS A 174 -3.69 6.00 -13.72
N VAL A 175 -4.30 5.51 -12.63
CA VAL A 175 -3.64 4.73 -11.59
C VAL A 175 -3.91 3.24 -11.78
N LYS A 176 -2.85 2.42 -11.70
CA LYS A 176 -2.91 0.96 -11.88
C LYS A 176 -2.99 0.20 -10.56
N VAL A 177 -2.43 0.76 -9.48
CA VAL A 177 -2.37 0.10 -8.18
C VAL A 177 -2.91 1.03 -7.08
N PHE A 178 -3.86 0.53 -6.30
CA PHE A 178 -4.36 1.18 -5.10
C PHE A 178 -4.03 0.33 -3.89
N ALA A 179 -3.22 0.86 -2.97
CA ALA A 179 -2.69 0.13 -1.82
C ALA A 179 -3.21 0.69 -0.49
N ARG A 180 -3.23 -0.15 0.56
CA ARG A 180 -3.81 0.17 1.88
C ARG A 180 -5.17 0.87 1.80
N VAL A 181 -6.04 0.45 0.87
CA VAL A 181 -7.34 1.10 0.69
C VAL A 181 -8.39 0.59 1.67
N ALA A 182 -9.17 1.52 2.22
CA ALA A 182 -10.36 1.23 3.00
C ALA A 182 -11.54 0.78 2.09
N PRO A 183 -12.55 0.04 2.61
CA PRO A 183 -13.70 -0.38 1.81
C PRO A 183 -14.40 0.75 1.06
N GLU A 184 -14.60 1.90 1.71
CA GLU A 184 -15.26 3.08 1.12
C GLU A 184 -14.42 3.68 -0.02
N GLN A 185 -13.09 3.57 0.06
CA GLN A 185 -12.19 4.03 -0.99
C GLN A 185 -12.24 3.11 -2.22
N LYS A 186 -12.51 1.81 -2.04
CA LYS A 186 -12.72 0.89 -3.18
C LYS A 186 -13.95 1.28 -3.99
N GLU A 187 -15.04 1.61 -3.30
CA GLU A 187 -16.26 2.13 -3.94
C GLU A 187 -15.99 3.44 -4.69
N LEU A 188 -15.22 4.35 -4.08
CA LEU A 188 -14.84 5.61 -4.74
C LEU A 188 -14.04 5.38 -6.02
N VAL A 189 -13.08 4.44 -6.02
CA VAL A 189 -12.30 4.10 -7.22
C VAL A 189 -13.22 3.60 -8.34
N LEU A 190 -14.10 2.64 -8.06
CA LEU A 190 -15.02 2.10 -9.06
C LEU A 190 -16.00 3.14 -9.61
N THR A 191 -16.63 3.90 -8.71
CA THR A 191 -17.57 4.96 -9.10
C THR A 191 -16.89 6.04 -9.93
N THR A 192 -15.63 6.35 -9.65
CA THR A 192 -14.83 7.29 -10.47
C THR A 192 -14.60 6.73 -11.88
N PHE A 193 -14.19 5.46 -12.01
CA PHE A 193 -14.03 4.81 -13.33
C PHE A 193 -15.33 4.82 -14.15
N LYS A 194 -16.48 4.57 -13.50
CA LYS A 194 -17.80 4.65 -14.15
C LYS A 194 -18.16 6.07 -14.56
N THR A 195 -17.87 7.05 -13.72
CA THR A 195 -18.14 8.47 -13.98
C THR A 195 -17.39 8.98 -15.20
N VAL A 196 -16.16 8.51 -15.43
CA VAL A 196 -15.39 8.81 -16.65
C VAL A 196 -15.76 7.93 -17.85
N GLY A 197 -16.87 7.17 -17.76
CA GLY A 197 -17.45 6.41 -18.87
C GLY A 197 -16.84 5.03 -19.10
N ARG A 198 -16.05 4.48 -18.17
CA ARG A 198 -15.52 3.11 -18.30
C ARG A 198 -16.54 2.07 -17.85
N MET A 199 -16.58 0.97 -18.58
CA MET A 199 -17.21 -0.27 -18.12
C MET A 199 -16.25 -0.98 -17.17
N THR A 200 -16.70 -1.26 -15.95
CA THR A 200 -15.84 -1.86 -14.91
C THR A 200 -16.31 -3.26 -14.55
N LEU A 201 -15.37 -4.16 -14.32
CA LEU A 201 -15.59 -5.47 -13.71
C LEU A 201 -14.71 -5.55 -12.46
N MET A 202 -15.29 -5.95 -11.33
CA MET A 202 -14.53 -6.20 -10.11
C MET A 202 -14.57 -7.69 -9.76
N CYS A 203 -13.41 -8.25 -9.44
CA CYS A 203 -13.28 -9.59 -8.89
C CYS A 203 -12.58 -9.48 -7.53
N GLY A 204 -13.20 -10.02 -6.48
CA GLY A 204 -12.70 -10.01 -5.11
C GLY A 204 -13.41 -11.07 -4.28
N ASP A 205 -12.76 -11.59 -3.26
CA ASP A 205 -13.23 -12.69 -2.42
C ASP A 205 -13.54 -12.28 -0.97
N GLY A 206 -13.29 -11.02 -0.60
CA GLY A 206 -13.43 -10.52 0.76
C GLY A 206 -14.78 -9.85 1.05
N THR A 207 -15.20 -9.88 2.32
CA THR A 207 -16.31 -9.05 2.82
C THR A 207 -16.07 -7.55 2.60
N ASN A 208 -14.80 -7.15 2.53
CA ASN A 208 -14.35 -5.79 2.27
C ASN A 208 -14.58 -5.35 0.81
N ASP A 209 -14.98 -6.26 -0.07
CA ASP A 209 -15.27 -5.98 -1.49
C ASP A 209 -16.78 -5.87 -1.75
N VAL A 210 -17.64 -6.18 -0.78
CA VAL A 210 -19.10 -6.26 -0.98
C VAL A 210 -19.69 -4.94 -1.47
N GLY A 211 -19.23 -3.82 -0.93
CA GLY A 211 -19.70 -2.49 -1.35
C GLY A 211 -19.31 -2.19 -2.80
N ALA A 212 -18.06 -2.44 -3.13
CA ALA A 212 -17.50 -2.23 -4.46
C ALA A 212 -18.10 -3.20 -5.51
N LEU A 213 -18.36 -4.46 -5.15
CA LEU A 213 -19.03 -5.45 -6.01
C LEU A 213 -20.49 -5.10 -6.33
N LYS A 214 -21.16 -4.31 -5.49
CA LYS A 214 -22.53 -3.85 -5.73
C LYS A 214 -22.63 -2.69 -6.71
N GLN A 215 -21.55 -1.91 -6.87
CA GLN A 215 -21.56 -0.71 -7.69
C GLN A 215 -21.55 -1.06 -9.15
#